data_AF-A0A1H3NE17-F1
#
_entry.id   AF-A0A1H3NE17-F1
#
_cell.length_a   1.000
_cell.length_b   1.000
_cell.length_c   1.000
_cell.angle_alpha   90.00
_cell.angle_beta   90.00
_cell.angle_gamma   90.00
#
_symmetry.space_group_name_H-M   'P 1'
#
loop_
_entity.id
_entity.type
_entity.pdbx_description
1 polymer ?
#
loop_
_entity_poly.entity_id
_entity_poly.type
_entity_poly.pdbx_seq_one_letter_code
_entity_poly.pdbx_strand_id
1 'polypeptide(L)'
;MQKQSLDIEIQKEAIQYAKSITGAFKNLNVVPKTGHMIKVPLSKPVTITNQWIHTTIDEVLVLLPLNEKPYIMIYDDENNPHFYYVQGHPERLLKHLKVKS
;
A
#
# COMPACT_ATOMS: atom_id res chain seq x y z
N MET A 1 -4.42 12.69 22.23
CA MET A 1 -4.23 11.82 21.07
C MET A 1 -4.04 12.73 19.84
N GLN A 2 -2.81 12.89 19.36
CA GLN A 2 -2.51 13.81 18.26
C GLN A 2 -2.82 13.13 16.92
N LYS A 3 -3.86 13.58 16.22
CA LYS A 3 -4.09 13.30 14.80
C LYS A 3 -3.02 14.06 14.00
N GLN A 4 -1.93 13.39 13.64
CA GLN A 4 -1.01 13.92 12.65
C GLN A 4 -1.71 13.86 11.29
N SER A 5 -2.02 15.02 10.73
CA SER A 5 -2.38 15.15 9.31
C SER A 5 -1.32 14.45 8.48
N LEU A 6 -1.69 13.35 7.82
CA LEU A 6 -0.81 12.71 6.84
C LEU A 6 -0.55 13.71 5.71
N ASP A 7 0.71 14.11 5.58
CA ASP A 7 1.23 15.00 4.57
C ASP A 7 0.66 14.69 3.18
N ILE A 8 0.21 15.72 2.46
CA ILE A 8 -0.36 15.63 1.11
C ILE A 8 0.61 14.90 0.15
N GLU A 9 1.91 14.98 0.42
CA GLU A 9 2.96 14.30 -0.33
C GLU A 9 2.89 12.78 -0.19
N ILE A 10 2.63 12.27 1.02
CA ILE A 10 2.47 10.83 1.29
C ILE A 10 1.27 10.28 0.51
N GLN A 11 0.18 11.04 0.50
CA GLN A 11 -1.04 10.65 -0.23
C GLN A 11 -0.79 10.62 -1.73
N LYS A 12 -0.09 11.62 -2.30
CA LYS A 12 0.24 11.66 -3.72
C LYS A 12 1.13 10.48 -4.12
N GLU A 13 2.11 10.13 -3.31
CA GLU A 13 3.01 9.00 -3.59
C GLU A 13 2.29 7.65 -3.51
N ALA A 14 1.45 7.45 -2.49
CA ALA A 14 0.63 6.24 -2.37
C ALA A 14 -0.30 6.06 -3.59
N ILE A 15 -0.92 7.15 -4.06
CA ILE A 15 -1.78 7.13 -5.25
C ILE A 15 -0.97 6.80 -6.51
N GLN A 16 0.24 7.34 -6.68
CA GLN A 16 1.08 6.95 -7.82
C GLN A 16 1.45 5.47 -7.78
N TYR A 17 1.79 4.96 -6.60
CA TYR A 17 2.13 3.56 -6.39
C TYR A 17 1.00 2.60 -6.77
N ALA A 18 -0.23 2.92 -6.34
CA ALA A 18 -1.42 2.15 -6.68
C ALA A 18 -1.78 2.22 -8.18
N LYS A 19 -1.34 3.27 -8.89
CA LYS A 19 -1.49 3.39 -10.35
C LYS A 19 -0.45 2.58 -11.13
N SER A 20 0.66 2.20 -10.50
CA SER A 20 1.79 1.48 -11.13
C SER A 20 1.73 -0.05 -10.94
N ILE A 21 0.55 -0.65 -10.78
CA ILE A 21 0.38 -2.10 -10.63
C ILE A 21 0.62 -2.81 -11.97
N THR A 22 1.62 -3.70 -12.01
CA THR A 22 2.05 -4.41 -13.23
C THR A 22 1.63 -5.87 -13.30
N GLY A 23 1.01 -6.42 -12.25
CA GLY A 23 0.64 -7.84 -12.19
C GLY A 23 -0.13 -8.20 -10.93
N ALA A 24 -1.11 -9.10 -11.07
CA ALA A 24 -1.80 -9.70 -9.93
C ALA A 24 -0.86 -10.62 -9.11
N PHE A 25 -0.89 -10.49 -7.79
CA PHE A 25 -0.11 -11.32 -6.86
C PHE A 25 -0.87 -12.62 -6.58
N LYS A 26 -0.30 -13.79 -6.91
CA LYS A 26 -0.98 -15.10 -6.82
C LYS A 26 -0.46 -16.02 -5.70
N ASN A 27 0.40 -15.54 -4.80
CA ASN A 27 1.01 -16.38 -3.76
C ASN A 27 0.21 -16.35 -2.44
N LEU A 28 -0.15 -17.55 -1.94
CA LEU A 28 -0.95 -17.80 -0.72
C LEU A 28 -0.21 -17.57 0.61
N ASN A 29 1.11 -17.39 0.61
CA ASN A 29 1.89 -17.03 1.80
C ASN A 29 1.98 -15.50 1.90
N VAL A 30 0.87 -14.87 2.25
CA VAL A 30 0.60 -13.44 2.03
C VAL A 30 1.14 -12.48 3.11
N VAL A 31 1.63 -13.00 4.23
CA VAL A 31 2.26 -12.17 5.27
C VAL A 31 3.75 -12.47 5.31
N PRO A 32 4.61 -11.49 5.04
CA PRO A 32 6.04 -11.71 5.09
C PRO A 32 6.42 -12.00 6.54
N LYS A 33 7.07 -13.15 6.77
CA LYS A 33 7.51 -13.56 8.13
C LYS A 33 8.52 -12.57 8.73
N THR A 34 9.17 -11.79 7.87
CA THR A 34 10.18 -10.79 8.19
C THR A 34 10.02 -9.58 7.29
N GLY A 35 10.21 -8.37 7.82
CA GLY A 35 10.01 -7.12 7.08
C GLY A 35 9.17 -6.12 7.86
N HIS A 36 8.64 -5.12 7.17
CA HIS A 36 7.79 -4.08 7.76
C HIS A 36 6.41 -4.09 7.12
N MET A 37 5.38 -4.04 7.95
CA MET A 37 4.01 -3.82 7.51
C MET A 37 3.58 -2.43 7.96
N ILE A 38 3.17 -1.62 7.00
CA ILE A 38 2.79 -0.24 7.21
C ILE A 38 1.31 -0.12 6.88
N LYS A 39 0.49 0.19 7.88
CA LYS A 39 -0.92 0.51 7.67
C LYS A 39 -1.07 2.02 7.48
N VAL A 40 -1.57 2.42 6.31
CA VAL A 40 -1.79 3.82 5.94
C VAL A 40 -3.30 4.04 5.79
N PRO A 41 -3.99 4.56 6.83
CA PRO A 41 -5.37 4.99 6.69
C PRO A 41 -5.43 6.25 5.83
N LEU A 42 -6.35 6.28 4.87
CA LEU A 42 -6.60 7.43 4.01
C LEU A 42 -7.60 8.36 4.68
N SER A 43 -7.35 9.66 4.62
CA SER A 43 -8.22 10.68 5.22
C SER A 43 -9.62 10.72 4.58
N LYS A 44 -9.70 10.28 3.32
CA LYS A 44 -10.91 10.19 2.51
C LYS A 44 -10.83 8.94 1.65
N PRO A 45 -11.95 8.28 1.35
CA PRO A 45 -11.97 7.16 0.42
C PRO A 45 -11.44 7.59 -0.96
N VAL A 46 -10.58 6.79 -1.55
CA VAL A 46 -9.99 7.02 -2.87
C VAL A 46 -10.37 5.87 -3.79
N THR A 47 -11.00 6.20 -4.92
CA THR A 47 -11.28 5.20 -5.96
C THR A 47 -10.01 4.90 -6.75
N ILE A 48 -9.54 3.66 -6.67
CA ILE A 48 -8.43 3.16 -7.48
C ILE A 48 -9.02 2.40 -8.67
N THR A 49 -8.69 2.89 -9.87
CA THR A 49 -9.05 2.25 -11.12
C THR A 49 -7.79 1.97 -11.91
N ASN A 50 -7.48 0.69 -12.11
CA ASN A 50 -6.45 0.22 -13.02
C ASN A 50 -6.91 -1.10 -13.67
N GLN A 51 -6.05 -1.69 -14.50
CA GLN A 51 -6.36 -2.94 -15.22
C GLN A 51 -6.56 -4.18 -14.33
N TRP A 52 -6.26 -4.08 -13.02
CA TRP A 52 -6.38 -5.16 -12.04
C TRP A 52 -7.50 -4.93 -11.04
N ILE A 53 -7.80 -3.68 -10.70
CA ILE A 53 -8.81 -3.31 -9.69
C ILE A 53 -9.62 -2.09 -10.10
N HIS A 54 -10.88 -2.11 -9.70
CA HIS A 54 -11.76 -0.96 -9.71
C HIS A 54 -12.57 -0.97 -8.40
N THR A 55 -12.05 -0.31 -7.37
CA THR A 55 -12.66 -0.29 -6.02
C THR A 55 -12.32 1.02 -5.31
N THR A 56 -13.10 1.34 -4.28
CA THR A 56 -12.86 2.50 -3.43
C THR A 56 -12.25 2.03 -2.11
N ILE A 57 -11.04 2.52 -1.83
CA ILE A 57 -10.28 2.14 -0.64
C ILE A 57 -10.24 3.29 0.36
N ASP A 58 -10.34 2.98 1.64
CA ASP A 58 -10.15 3.91 2.76
C ASP A 58 -8.83 3.64 3.52
N GLU A 59 -8.20 2.50 3.29
CA GLU A 59 -6.89 2.16 3.83
C GLU A 59 -6.03 1.35 2.86
N VAL A 60 -4.72 1.51 2.98
CA VAL A 60 -3.71 0.72 2.25
C VAL A 60 -2.76 0.10 3.25
N LEU A 61 -2.53 -1.20 3.14
CA LEU A 61 -1.44 -1.87 3.85
C LEU A 61 -0.28 -2.08 2.88
N VAL A 62 0.89 -1.55 3.22
CA VAL A 62 2.11 -1.72 2.44
C VAL A 62 2.99 -2.74 3.16
N LEU A 63 3.32 -3.83 2.47
CA LEU A 63 4.16 -4.89 2.97
C LEU A 63 5.54 -4.80 2.32
N LEU A 64 6.55 -4.65 3.17
CA LEU A 64 7.96 -4.48 2.83
C LEU A 64 8.76 -5.65 3.39
N PRO A 65 8.70 -6.83 2.75
CA PRO A 65 9.57 -7.95 3.09
C PRO A 65 11.05 -7.59 2.89
N LEU A 66 11.93 -8.12 3.74
CA LEU A 66 13.37 -7.84 3.68
C LEU A 66 14.04 -8.39 2.41
N ASN A 67 13.58 -9.55 1.93
CA ASN A 67 14.19 -10.33 0.86
C ASN A 67 13.26 -10.55 -0.35
N GLU A 68 12.11 -9.87 -0.39
CA GLU A 68 11.16 -9.99 -1.50
C GLU A 68 10.78 -8.62 -2.03
N LYS A 69 10.08 -8.59 -3.17
CA LYS A 69 9.56 -7.35 -3.73
C LYS A 69 8.47 -6.79 -2.81
N PRO A 70 8.38 -5.46 -2.64
CA PRO A 70 7.29 -4.84 -1.92
C PRO A 70 5.96 -5.10 -2.63
N TYR A 71 4.90 -5.30 -1.85
CA TYR A 71 3.54 -5.47 -2.33
C TYR A 71 2.57 -4.74 -1.39
N ILE A 72 1.38 -4.46 -1.90
CA ILE A 72 0.31 -3.83 -1.11
C ILE A 72 -0.82 -4.82 -0.90
N MET A 73 -1.53 -4.64 0.20
CA MET A 73 -2.80 -5.26 0.48
C MET A 73 -3.85 -4.15 0.61
N ILE A 74 -4.97 -4.33 -0.07
CA ILE A 74 -6.12 -3.44 -0.03
C ILE A 74 -7.38 -4.25 0.22
N TYR A 75 -8.38 -3.63 0.82
CA TYR A 75 -9.71 -4.23 0.96
C TYR A 75 -10.61 -3.73 -0.17
N ASP A 76 -11.38 -4.63 -0.78
CA ASP A 76 -12.46 -4.23 -1.69
C ASP A 76 -13.73 -3.85 -0.92
N ASP A 77 -14.78 -3.48 -1.66
CA ASP A 77 -16.08 -3.09 -1.12
C ASP A 77 -16.76 -4.25 -0.34
N GLU A 78 -16.36 -5.50 -0.58
CA GLU A 78 -16.81 -6.70 0.13
C GLU A 78 -15.91 -7.04 1.34
N ASN A 79 -14.96 -6.17 1.67
CA ASN A 79 -13.96 -6.33 2.72
C ASN A 79 -13.04 -7.56 2.52
N ASN A 80 -12.85 -7.98 1.27
CA ASN A 80 -11.91 -9.03 0.91
C ASN A 80 -10.51 -8.44 0.73
N PRO A 81 -9.47 -9.01 1.37
CA PRO A 81 -8.09 -8.56 1.19
C PRO A 81 -7.54 -9.02 -0.16
N HIS A 82 -7.08 -8.06 -0.94
CA HIS A 82 -6.43 -8.29 -2.23
C HIS A 82 -4.98 -7.83 -2.20
N PHE A 83 -4.09 -8.66 -2.75
CA PHE A 83 -2.66 -8.42 -2.77
C PHE A 83 -2.19 -8.06 -4.18
N TYR A 84 -1.37 -7.01 -4.29
CA TYR A 84 -0.85 -6.55 -5.57
C TYR A 84 0.64 -6.23 -5.48
N TYR A 85 1.40 -6.70 -6.46
CA TYR A 85 2.75 -6.21 -6.67
C TYR A 85 2.71 -4.78 -7.17
N VAL A 86 3.55 -3.94 -6.59
CA VAL A 86 3.67 -2.54 -6.97
C VAL A 86 5.05 -2.28 -7.53
N GLN A 87 5.12 -1.58 -8.67
CA GLN A 87 6.37 -1.05 -9.16
C GLN A 87 6.64 0.32 -8.52
N GLY A 88 7.70 0.42 -7.74
CA GLY A 88 8.21 1.66 -7.19
C GLY A 88 9.31 1.41 -6.14
N HIS A 89 9.87 2.50 -5.58
CA HIS A 89 10.86 2.44 -4.50
C HIS A 89 10.19 2.68 -3.14
N PRO A 90 10.01 1.65 -2.29
CA PRO A 90 9.30 1.78 -1.01
C PRO A 90 10.05 2.68 -0.03
N GLU A 91 11.33 2.92 -0.30
CA GLU A 91 12.21 3.85 0.39
C GLU A 91 11.63 5.27 0.48
N ARG A 92 10.85 5.71 -0.52
CA ARG A 92 10.22 7.04 -0.47
C ARG A 92 9.11 7.10 0.58
N LEU A 93 8.26 6.08 0.61
CA LEU A 93 7.23 5.92 1.63
C LEU A 93 7.86 5.81 3.03
N LEU A 94 8.91 5.00 3.18
CA LEU A 94 9.67 4.85 4.43
C LEU A 94 10.28 6.17 4.91
N LYS A 95 10.85 6.95 3.98
CA LYS A 95 11.45 8.27 4.27
C LYS A 95 10.42 9.25 4.82
N HIS A 96 9.20 9.22 4.31
CA HIS A 96 8.11 10.07 4.80
C HIS A 96 7.53 9.59 6.14
N LEU A 97 7.52 8.28 6.38
CA LEU A 97 7.06 7.70 7.64
C LEU A 97 8.08 7.84 8.78
N LYS A 98 9.28 8.39 8.52
CA LYS A 98 10.40 8.51 9.47
C LYS A 98 10.76 7.17 10.16
N VAL A 99 10.47 6.06 9.49
CA VAL A 99 10.89 4.74 9.98
C VAL A 99 12.39 4.67 9.70
N LYS A 100 13.21 4.74 10.75
CA LYS A 100 14.65 4.53 10.62
C LYS A 100 14.86 3.07 10.22
N SER A 101 15.46 2.88 9.04
CA SER A 101 16.09 1.63 8.60
C SER A 101 17.20 1.21 9.54
#